data_AF-A0A3N3ZM48-F1
#
_entry.id   AF-A0A3N3ZM48-F1
#
_cell.length_a   1.000
_cell.length_b   1.000
_cell.length_c   1.000
_cell.angle_alpha   90.00
_cell.angle_beta   90.00
_cell.angle_gamma   90.00
#
_symmetry.space_group_name_H-M   'P 1'
#
loop_
_entity.id
_entity.type
_entity.pdbx_description
1 polymer ?
#
loop_
_entity_poly.entity_id
_entity_poly.type
_entity_poly.pdbx_seq_one_letter_code
_entity_poly.pdbx_strand_id
1 'polypeptide(L)'
;MGEQQPAGLDDLSLQILELEGRRFKYQGAKERAIRSELGIPVTAYYQRLNVLIDDADAWALRPALLRRLRDQRDGASGATA
;
A
#
# COMPACT_ATOMS: atom_id res chain seq x y z
N MET A 1 8.32 19.49 -7.66
CA MET A 1 7.68 19.79 -6.37
C MET A 1 6.47 18.89 -6.24
N GLY A 2 6.38 18.13 -5.15
CA GLY A 2 5.36 17.10 -4.93
C GLY A 2 5.77 16.16 -3.79
N GLU A 3 6.08 16.77 -2.64
CA GLU A 3 5.94 16.23 -1.29
C GLU A 3 6.14 14.71 -1.11
N GLN A 4 7.41 14.30 -1.13
CA GLN A 4 7.83 13.17 -0.29
C GLN A 4 7.85 13.68 1.15
N GLN A 5 6.71 13.69 1.83
CA GLN A 5 6.68 13.79 3.29
C GLN A 5 6.65 12.37 3.86
N PRO A 6 7.81 11.85 4.29
CA PRO A 6 7.86 10.78 5.27
C PRO A 6 7.67 11.42 6.65
N ALA A 7 6.42 11.58 7.09
CA ALA A 7 6.14 12.21 8.38
C ALA A 7 4.90 11.59 9.01
N GLY A 8 5.09 10.42 9.62
CA GLY A 8 4.06 9.76 10.40
C GLY A 8 3.02 9.05 9.55
N LEU A 9 2.29 8.17 10.22
CA LEU A 9 1.22 7.37 9.64
C LEU A 9 0.06 8.29 9.20
N ASP A 10 0.22 8.89 8.02
CA ASP A 10 -0.73 9.83 7.44
C ASP A 10 -2.08 9.15 7.20
N ASP A 11 -3.16 9.92 7.15
CA ASP A 11 -4.53 9.39 7.02
C ASP A 11 -4.67 8.52 5.75
N LEU A 12 -3.97 8.90 4.68
CA LEU A 12 -3.89 8.13 3.45
C LEU A 12 -3.24 6.75 3.65
N SER A 13 -2.22 6.65 4.48
CA SER A 13 -1.53 5.39 4.79
C SER A 13 -2.44 4.43 5.55
N LEU A 14 -3.23 4.95 6.48
CA LEU A 14 -4.26 4.19 7.18
C LEU A 14 -5.32 3.65 6.20
N GLN A 15 -5.81 4.50 5.30
CA GLN A 15 -6.78 4.10 4.29
C GLN A 15 -6.21 3.03 3.33
N ILE A 16 -4.93 3.12 2.95
CA ILE A 16 -4.24 2.09 2.16
C ILE A 16 -4.24 0.75 2.91
N LEU A 17 -3.89 0.75 4.20
CA LEU A 17 -3.87 -0.46 5.02
C LEU A 17 -5.27 -1.07 5.21
N GLU A 18 -6.30 -0.23 5.37
CA GLU A 18 -7.70 -0.70 5.40
C GLU A 18 -8.11 -1.33 4.07
N LEU A 19 -7.73 -0.72 2.95
CA LEU A 19 -8.03 -1.22 1.62
C LEU A 19 -7.32 -2.56 1.37
N GLU A 20 -6.07 -2.74 1.81
CA GLU A 20 -5.40 -4.05 1.77
C GLU A 20 -6.06 -5.11 2.65
N GLY A 21 -6.72 -4.70 3.74
CA GLY A 21 -7.53 -5.60 4.55
C GLY A 21 -8.79 -6.10 3.83
N ARG A 22 -9.24 -5.40 2.79
CA ARG A 22 -10.44 -5.76 2.01
C ARG A 22 -10.13 -6.83 0.98
N ARG A 23 -11.04 -7.80 0.85
CA ARG A 23 -10.92 -8.90 -0.11
C ARG A 23 -11.49 -8.46 -1.47
N PHE A 24 -10.63 -8.25 -2.44
CA PHE A 24 -11.02 -7.99 -3.82
C PHE A 24 -11.06 -9.27 -4.65
N LYS A 25 -12.03 -9.36 -5.57
CA LYS A 25 -12.21 -10.52 -6.44
C LYS A 25 -11.14 -10.62 -7.54
N TYR A 26 -10.63 -9.47 -8.00
CA TYR A 26 -9.56 -9.36 -9.00
C TYR A 26 -8.83 -8.01 -8.84
N GLN A 27 -7.59 -7.92 -9.34
CA GLN A 27 -6.73 -6.73 -9.19
C GLN A 27 -7.39 -5.45 -9.74
N GLY A 28 -8.05 -5.52 -10.90
CA GLY A 28 -8.78 -4.37 -11.46
C GLY A 28 -9.98 -3.88 -10.64
N ALA A 29 -10.52 -4.66 -9.70
CA ALA A 29 -11.53 -4.18 -8.76
C ALA A 29 -10.88 -3.32 -7.66
N LYS A 30 -9.69 -3.74 -7.21
CA LYS A 30 -8.88 -3.01 -6.24
C LYS A 30 -8.38 -1.70 -6.81
N GLU A 31 -7.85 -1.69 -8.03
CA GLU A 31 -7.39 -0.47 -8.69
C GLU A 31 -8.50 0.58 -8.86
N ARG A 32 -9.73 0.13 -9.16
CA ARG A 32 -10.90 1.02 -9.21
C ARG A 32 -11.26 1.57 -7.84
N ALA A 33 -11.26 0.74 -6.80
CA ALA A 33 -11.47 1.19 -5.43
C ALA A 33 -10.39 2.18 -4.99
N ILE A 34 -9.12 1.93 -5.33
CA ILE A 34 -8.01 2.84 -5.04
C ILE A 34 -8.27 4.21 -5.65
N ARG A 35 -8.58 4.26 -6.96
CA ARG A 35 -8.82 5.54 -7.64
C ARG A 35 -10.09 6.24 -7.16
N SER A 36 -11.10 5.49 -6.75
CA SER A 36 -12.40 6.03 -6.34
C SER A 36 -12.47 6.44 -4.87
N GLU A 37 -11.83 5.70 -3.96
CA GLU A 37 -11.85 5.96 -2.52
C GLU A 37 -10.69 6.87 -2.10
N LEU A 38 -9.46 6.55 -2.53
CA LEU A 38 -8.27 7.31 -2.16
C LEU A 38 -8.04 8.53 -3.08
N GLY A 39 -8.67 8.56 -4.26
CA GLY A 39 -8.50 9.65 -5.24
C GLY A 39 -7.11 9.72 -5.86
N ILE A 40 -6.24 8.74 -5.61
CA ILE A 40 -4.86 8.71 -6.11
C ILE A 40 -4.69 7.75 -7.29
N PRO A 41 -3.70 7.99 -8.17
CA PRO A 41 -3.36 7.02 -9.19
C PRO A 41 -2.79 5.74 -8.56
N VAL A 42 -3.07 4.60 -9.20
CA VAL A 42 -2.60 3.26 -8.78
C VAL A 42 -1.08 3.21 -8.63
N THR A 43 -0.34 3.92 -9.48
CA THR A 43 1.12 4.00 -9.40
C THR A 43 1.59 4.70 -8.12
N ALA A 44 0.90 5.75 -7.67
CA ALA A 44 1.21 6.41 -6.40
C ALA A 44 0.83 5.51 -5.21
N TYR A 45 -0.25 4.73 -5.32
CA TYR A 45 -0.63 3.75 -4.32
C TYR A 45 0.49 2.73 -4.07
N TYR A 46 1.00 2.07 -5.12
CA TYR A 46 2.05 1.07 -4.96
C TYR A 46 3.38 1.67 -4.48
N GLN A 47 3.72 2.89 -4.90
CA GLN A 47 4.89 3.60 -4.36
C GLN A 47 4.76 3.84 -2.85
N ARG A 48 3.59 4.30 -2.40
CA ARG A 48 3.35 4.57 -0.98
C ARG A 48 3.26 3.29 -0.15
N LEU A 49 2.66 2.24 -0.72
CA LEU A 49 2.65 0.90 -0.14
C LEU A 49 4.07 0.36 0.08
N ASN A 50 4.98 0.55 -0.89
CA ASN A 50 6.38 0.15 -0.74
C ASN A 50 7.07 0.87 0.41
N VAL A 51 6.81 2.16 0.60
CA VAL A 51 7.35 2.92 1.75
C VAL A 51 6.78 2.37 3.07
N LEU A 52 5.47 2.11 3.13
CA LEU A 52 4.82 1.56 4.33
C LEU A 52 5.33 0.18 4.72
N ILE A 53 5.66 -0.67 3.75
CA ILE A 53 6.24 -2.01 3.99
C ILE A 53 7.58 -1.92 4.73
N ASP A 54 8.34 -0.86 4.50
CA ASP A 54 9.65 -0.60 5.11
C ASP A 54 9.56 0.35 6.34
N ASP A 55 8.37 0.81 6.71
CA ASP A 55 8.14 1.78 7.79
C ASP A 55 7.85 1.11 9.15
N ALA A 56 8.62 1.45 10.19
CA ALA A 56 8.52 0.81 11.49
C ALA A 56 7.22 1.13 12.26
N ASP A 57 6.66 2.33 12.09
CA ASP A 57 5.40 2.74 12.73
C ASP A 57 4.23 1.95 12.15
N ALA A 58 4.20 1.74 10.83
CA ALA A 58 3.22 0.86 10.20
C ALA A 58 3.29 -0.56 10.77
N TRP A 59 4.50 -1.08 10.96
CA TRP A 59 4.74 -2.41 11.55
C TRP A 59 4.24 -2.52 12.99
N ALA A 60 4.31 -1.46 13.79
CA ALA A 60 3.78 -1.45 15.15
C ALA A 60 2.24 -1.58 15.17
N LEU A 61 1.55 -1.07 14.15
CA LEU A 61 0.09 -1.06 14.09
C LEU A 61 -0.52 -2.33 13.48
N ARG A 62 0.07 -2.82 12.37
CA ARG A 62 -0.49 -3.92 11.57
C ARG A 62 0.60 -4.92 11.11
N PRO A 63 1.37 -5.52 12.02
CA PRO A 63 2.51 -6.36 11.64
C PRO A 63 2.13 -7.57 10.78
N ALA A 64 0.96 -8.18 11.02
CA ALA A 64 0.49 -9.33 10.25
C ALA A 64 0.12 -8.99 8.79
N LEU A 65 -0.44 -7.79 8.56
CA LEU A 65 -0.81 -7.33 7.22
C LEU A 65 0.44 -6.95 6.43
N LEU A 66 1.35 -6.18 7.05
CA LEU A 66 2.62 -5.77 6.43
C LEU A 66 3.51 -6.96 6.09
N ARG A 67 3.54 -7.99 6.94
CA ARG A 67 4.29 -9.21 6.64
C ARG A 67 3.76 -9.94 5.40
N ARG A 68 2.43 -10.02 5.24
CA ARG A 68 1.81 -10.58 4.02
C ARG A 68 2.10 -9.73 2.79
N LEU A 69 2.04 -8.41 2.92
CA LEU A 69 2.33 -7.48 1.82
C LEU A 69 3.79 -7.56 1.38
N ARG A 70 4.71 -7.66 2.34
CA ARG A 70 6.13 -7.86 2.08
C ARG A 70 6.39 -9.17 1.32
N ASP A 71 5.74 -10.25 1.75
CA ASP A 71 5.84 -11.57 1.11
C ASP A 71 5.28 -11.54 -0.32
N GLN A 72 4.13 -10.89 -0.53
CA GLN A 72 3.58 -10.68 -1.88
C GLN A 72 4.50 -9.83 -2.77
N ARG A 73 5.14 -8.79 -2.20
CA ARG A 73 6.13 -7.97 -2.92
C ARG A 73 7.33 -8.80 -3.34
N ASP A 74 7.89 -9.60 -2.43
CA ASP A 74 9.05 -10.44 -2.71
C ASP A 74 8.75 -11.47 -3.80
N GLY A 75 7.57 -12.10 -3.73
CA GLY A 75 7.07 -13.02 -4.78
C GLY A 75 6.77 -12.35 -6.13
N ALA A 76 6.40 -11.06 -6.14
CA ALA A 76 6.17 -10.28 -7.37
C ALA A 76 7.45 -9.63 -7.93
N SER A 77 8.47 -9.42 -7.09
CA SER A 77 9.74 -8.76 -7.47
C SER A 77 10.64 -9.63 -8.36
N GLY A 78 10.20 -10.85 -8.71
CA GLY A 78 10.80 -11.67 -9.77
C GLY A 78 10.40 -11.28 -11.19
N ALA A 79 9.56 -10.26 -11.40
CA ALA A 79 9.03 -9.91 -12.71
C ALA A 79 9.20 -8.43 -13.08
N THR A 80 10.42 -7.89 -12.98
CA THR A 80 10.85 -6.74 -13.80
C THR A 80 12.37 -6.77 -13.97
N ALA A 81 12.83 -7.48 -15.00
CA ALA A 81 14.12 -7.28 -15.69
C ALA A 81 13.87 -7.39 -17.20
#